data_AF-A0A947VCE5-F1
#
_entry.id   AF-A0A947VCE5-F1
#
_cell.length_a   1.000
_cell.length_b   1.000
_cell.length_c   1.000
_cell.angle_alpha   90.00
_cell.angle_beta   90.00
_cell.angle_gamma   90.00
#
_symmetry.space_group_name_H-M   'P 1'
#
loop_
_entity.id
_entity.type
_entity.pdbx_description
1 polymer ?
#
loop_
_entity_poly.entity_id
_entity_poly.type
_entity_poly.pdbx_seq_one_letter_code
_entity_poly.pdbx_strand_id
1 'polypeptide(L)'
;ILLPNELKQQVGGSGAIIIFNRQKTNPFALMKKWTDFLLQGNCDKCAPCREGIFRLNEIIEKEKIYPVKSCKAGAKQFNRVNPVKYSLSEFNRVNKKTLEALFFVLEQTSFCALGKCAVVPFRSLIKKLK
;
A
#
# COMPACT_ATOMS: atom_id res chain seq x y z
N ILE A 1 -0.84 -10.90 -0.37
CA ILE A 1 -0.90 -11.00 -1.86
C ILE A 1 -0.18 -12.27 -2.26
N LEU A 2 -0.65 -13.00 -3.27
CA LEU A 2 -0.01 -14.23 -3.75
C LEU A 2 0.49 -14.05 -5.18
N LEU A 3 1.64 -14.63 -5.49
CA LEU A 3 2.18 -14.78 -6.84
C LEU A 3 1.67 -16.10 -7.47
N PRO A 4 1.79 -16.29 -8.79
CA PRO A 4 1.30 -17.50 -9.46
C PRO A 4 1.84 -18.82 -8.88
N ASN A 5 3.07 -18.81 -8.36
CA ASN A 5 3.69 -19.97 -7.72
C ASN A 5 3.22 -20.24 -6.28
N GLU A 6 2.46 -19.33 -5.67
CA GLU A 6 1.97 -19.45 -4.29
C GLU A 6 0.48 -19.81 -4.22
N LEU A 7 -0.19 -20.09 -5.34
CA LEU A 7 -1.64 -20.32 -5.39
C LEU A 7 -2.07 -21.66 -4.77
N LYS A 8 -1.16 -22.63 -4.65
CA LYS A 8 -1.41 -23.95 -4.06
C LYS A 8 -1.31 -23.93 -2.53
N GLN A 9 -2.09 -23.07 -1.88
CA GLN A 9 -2.20 -23.01 -0.43
C GLN A 9 -3.66 -23.03 0.02
N GLN A 10 -3.93 -23.44 1.25
CA GLN A 10 -5.28 -23.44 1.80
C GLN A 10 -5.83 -22.00 1.87
N VAL A 11 -7.12 -21.83 1.54
CA VAL A 11 -7.80 -20.54 1.65
C VAL A 11 -7.91 -20.15 3.14
N GLY A 12 -7.51 -18.92 3.47
CA GLY A 12 -7.59 -18.36 4.82
C GLY A 12 -8.39 -17.05 4.88
N GLY A 13 -8.58 -16.53 6.09
CA GLY A 13 -9.32 -15.29 6.32
C GLY A 13 -10.80 -15.41 5.91
N SER A 14 -11.33 -14.39 5.23
CA SER A 14 -12.72 -14.35 4.76
C SER A 14 -12.98 -15.12 3.45
N GLY A 15 -11.96 -15.74 2.85
CA GLY A 15 -12.06 -16.34 1.51
C GLY A 15 -12.21 -15.33 0.37
N ALA A 16 -12.03 -14.03 0.62
CA ALA A 16 -12.09 -13.01 -0.42
C ALA A 16 -10.88 -13.10 -1.37
N ILE A 17 -11.15 -13.24 -2.67
CA ILE A 17 -10.13 -13.34 -3.73
C ILE A 17 -10.24 -12.11 -4.64
N ILE A 18 -9.17 -11.32 -4.70
CA ILE A 18 -9.06 -10.17 -5.61
C ILE A 18 -7.90 -10.42 -6.58
N ILE A 19 -8.21 -10.49 -7.87
CA ILE A 19 -7.23 -10.80 -8.92
C ILE A 19 -6.69 -9.50 -9.52
N PHE A 20 -5.37 -9.33 -9.48
CA PHE A 20 -4.68 -8.19 -10.09
C PHE A 20 -3.86 -8.66 -11.29
N ASN A 21 -4.03 -8.00 -12.43
CA ASN A 21 -3.16 -8.22 -13.58
C ASN A 21 -1.82 -7.50 -13.34
N ARG A 22 -0.72 -8.26 -13.30
CA ARG A 22 0.64 -7.75 -13.04
C ARG A 22 1.08 -6.64 -14.00
N GLN A 23 0.71 -6.74 -15.27
CA GLN A 23 1.12 -5.76 -16.29
C GLN A 23 0.30 -4.47 -16.24
N LYS A 24 -0.95 -4.54 -15.76
CA LYS A 24 -1.89 -3.39 -15.74
C LYS A 24 -1.99 -2.71 -14.37
N THR A 25 -1.61 -3.39 -13.29
CA THR A 25 -1.81 -2.89 -11.92
C THR A 25 -0.56 -2.20 -11.41
N ASN A 26 -0.68 -0.91 -11.05
CA ASN A 26 0.35 -0.19 -10.32
C ASN A 26 0.35 -0.61 -8.84
N PRO A 27 1.44 -1.21 -8.31
CA PRO A 27 1.52 -1.61 -6.90
C PRO A 27 1.40 -0.44 -5.91
N PHE A 28 1.89 0.74 -6.26
CA PHE A 28 1.84 1.92 -5.39
C PHE A 28 0.44 2.53 -5.31
N ALA A 29 -0.28 2.58 -6.44
CA ALA A 29 -1.69 2.96 -6.46
C ALA A 29 -2.54 1.97 -5.64
N LEU A 30 -2.16 0.68 -5.63
CA LEU A 30 -2.83 -0.32 -4.80
C LEU A 30 -2.56 -0.07 -3.31
N MET A 31 -1.31 0.23 -2.92
CA MET A 31 -0.99 0.62 -1.54
C MET A 31 -1.77 1.84 -1.08
N LYS A 32 -1.90 2.86 -1.96
CA LYS A 32 -2.71 4.04 -1.66
C LYS A 32 -4.19 3.70 -1.44
N LYS A 33 -4.78 2.86 -2.29
CA LYS A 33 -6.17 2.40 -2.09
C LYS A 33 -6.34 1.74 -0.72
N TRP A 34 -5.36 0.97 -0.25
CA TRP A 34 -5.42 0.38 1.09
C TRP A 34 -5.27 1.42 2.19
N THR A 35 -4.34 2.38 2.08
CA THR A 35 -4.21 3.43 3.11
C THR A 35 -5.45 4.31 3.17
N ASP A 36 -6.06 4.65 2.04
CA ASP A 36 -7.31 5.40 1.99
C ASP A 36 -8.44 4.62 2.67
N PHE A 37 -8.57 3.32 2.38
CA PHE A 37 -9.54 2.45 3.05
C PHE A 37 -9.29 2.38 4.57
N LEU A 38 -8.04 2.20 4.99
CA LEU A 38 -7.67 2.10 6.40
C LEU A 38 -7.87 3.43 7.15
N LEU A 39 -7.63 4.56 6.49
CA LEU A 39 -7.83 5.89 7.06
C LEU A 39 -9.32 6.17 7.25
N GLN A 40 -10.15 5.84 6.25
CA GLN A 40 -11.62 5.98 6.34
C GLN A 40 -12.25 5.00 7.33
N GLY A 41 -11.70 3.80 7.46
CA GLY A 41 -12.18 2.76 8.37
C GLY A 41 -11.65 2.85 9.80
N ASN A 42 -10.85 3.88 10.12
CA ASN A 42 -10.29 4.06 11.46
C ASN A 42 -11.38 4.51 12.45
N CYS A 43 -11.33 3.99 13.68
CA CYS A 43 -12.22 4.40 14.77
C CYS A 43 -11.60 5.46 15.69
N ASP A 44 -10.32 5.80 15.46
CA ASP A 44 -9.54 6.84 16.13
C ASP A 44 -9.33 6.70 17.64
N LYS A 45 -9.66 5.53 18.22
CA LYS A 45 -9.52 5.27 19.67
C LYS A 45 -8.07 5.06 20.15
N CYS A 46 -7.18 4.51 19.31
CA CYS A 46 -5.78 4.29 19.67
C CYS A 46 -4.86 5.15 18.82
N ALA A 47 -4.00 5.92 19.49
CA ALA A 47 -2.99 6.78 18.86
C ALA A 47 -2.11 6.04 17.82
N PRO A 48 -1.59 4.83 18.06
CA PRO A 48 -0.76 4.15 17.06
C PRO A 48 -1.50 3.87 15.75
N CYS A 49 -2.79 3.51 15.80
CA CYS A 49 -3.59 3.26 14.61
C CYS A 49 -3.94 4.57 13.87
N ARG A 50 -4.44 5.57 14.60
CA ARG A 50 -4.82 6.88 14.03
C ARG A 50 -3.65 7.59 13.38
N GLU A 51 -2.57 7.80 14.13
CA GLU A 51 -1.40 8.50 13.64
C GLU A 51 -0.57 7.61 12.70
N GLY A 52 -0.43 6.32 13.01
CA GLY A 52 0.38 5.40 12.21
C GLY A 52 -0.17 5.19 10.81
N ILE A 53 -1.48 5.04 10.64
CA ILE A 53 -2.11 4.94 9.31
C ILE A 53 -1.98 6.26 8.55
N PHE A 54 -2.14 7.40 9.24
CA PHE A 54 -1.92 8.71 8.63
C PHE A 54 -0.48 8.88 8.13
N ARG A 55 0.52 8.56 8.96
CA ARG A 55 1.95 8.60 8.57
C ARG A 55 2.27 7.64 7.44
N LEU A 56 1.70 6.42 7.46
CA LEU A 56 1.85 5.45 6.39
C LEU A 56 1.31 6.00 5.07
N ASN A 57 0.13 6.63 5.11
CA ASN A 57 -0.46 7.30 3.97
C ASN A 57 0.42 8.45 3.45
N GLU A 58 0.96 9.29 4.35
CA GLU A 58 1.88 10.37 3.98
C GLU A 58 3.15 9.83 3.31
N ILE A 59 3.72 8.73 3.78
CA ILE A 59 4.92 8.13 3.14
C ILE A 59 4.58 7.68 1.72
N ILE A 60 3.45 7.02 1.53
CA ILE A 60 3.00 6.54 0.23
C ILE A 60 2.65 7.70 -0.73
N GLU A 61 2.14 8.83 -0.21
CA GLU A 61 1.86 10.03 -1.00
C GLU A 61 3.10 10.88 -1.30
N LYS A 62 3.92 11.17 -0.28
CA LYS A 62 5.08 12.07 -0.35
C LYS A 62 6.20 11.55 -1.22
N GLU A 63 6.36 10.23 -1.34
CA GLU A 63 7.34 9.65 -2.27
C GLU A 63 7.02 9.92 -3.76
N LYS A 64 5.98 10.70 -4.10
CA LYS A 64 5.64 11.03 -5.51
C LYS A 64 5.63 9.79 -6.40
N ILE A 65 5.15 8.65 -5.88
CA ILE A 65 5.07 7.41 -6.64
C ILE A 65 3.80 7.38 -7.51
N TYR A 66 3.52 8.52 -8.12
CA TYR A 66 2.50 8.73 -9.12
C TYR A 66 3.20 9.36 -10.33
N PRO A 67 2.85 8.96 -11.57
CA PRO A 67 3.13 9.84 -12.69
C PRO A 67 2.45 11.16 -12.36
N VAL A 68 3.25 12.24 -12.32
CA VAL A 68 2.74 13.59 -12.15
C VAL A 68 1.70 13.81 -13.24
N LYS A 69 0.43 13.88 -12.85
CA LYS A 69 -0.60 14.50 -13.68
C LYS A 69 -0.29 15.98 -13.70
N SER A 70 0.51 16.45 -14.65
CA SER A 70 0.48 17.85 -15.09
C SER A 70 -0.60 18.00 -16.16
N CYS A 71 -1.84 17.58 -15.86
CA CYS A 71 -2.96 18.10 -16.62
C CYS A 71 -3.18 19.54 -16.13
N LYS A 72 -2.60 20.50 -16.85
CA LYS A 72 -3.22 21.82 -16.97
C LYS A 72 -4.67 21.59 -17.41
N ALA A 73 -5.59 22.28 -16.78
CA ALA A 73 -7.01 22.24 -17.12
C ALA A 73 -7.15 22.41 -18.64
N GLY A 74 -7.70 21.39 -19.34
CA GLY A 74 -8.11 21.53 -20.73
C GLY A 74 -7.56 20.56 -21.79
N ALA A 75 -7.18 19.31 -21.47
CA ALA A 75 -6.89 18.32 -22.52
C ALA A 75 -7.80 17.09 -22.42
N LYS A 76 -8.74 17.00 -23.36
CA LYS A 76 -9.51 15.80 -23.71
C LYS A 76 -8.56 14.73 -24.29
N GLN A 77 -8.94 13.46 -24.11
CA GLN A 77 -8.31 12.24 -24.67
C GLN A 77 -6.99 11.82 -23.99
N PHE A 78 -6.87 10.58 -23.50
CA PHE A 78 -6.10 9.54 -24.20
C PHE A 78 -5.98 8.20 -23.43
N ASN A 79 -6.56 7.16 -24.02
CA ASN A 79 -6.21 5.75 -23.83
C ASN A 79 -4.77 5.49 -24.30
N ARG A 80 -3.78 5.51 -23.41
CA ARG A 80 -2.55 4.69 -23.50
C ARG A 80 -2.00 4.54 -22.08
N VAL A 81 -2.25 3.41 -21.44
CA VAL A 81 -1.52 3.05 -20.21
C VAL A 81 -0.12 2.65 -20.67
N ASN A 82 0.79 3.63 -20.73
CA ASN A 82 2.20 3.36 -20.93
C ASN A 82 2.69 2.51 -19.74
N PRO A 83 3.48 1.44 -19.97
CA PRO A 83 4.03 0.63 -18.89
C PRO A 83 5.00 1.49 -18.09
N VAL A 84 4.54 2.02 -16.96
CA VAL A 84 5.39 2.76 -16.04
C VAL A 84 6.35 1.74 -15.44
N LYS A 85 7.66 1.91 -15.68
CA LYS A 85 8.70 1.15 -15.00
C LYS A 85 8.70 1.58 -13.53
N TYR A 86 8.09 0.79 -12.66
CA TYR A 86 8.13 0.97 -11.22
C TYR A 86 9.44 0.39 -10.69
N SER A 87 10.43 1.23 -10.41
CA SER A 87 11.66 0.79 -9.75
C SER A 87 11.60 1.11 -8.26
N LEU A 88 11.66 0.09 -7.40
CA LEU A 88 11.85 0.25 -5.95
C LEU A 88 13.16 0.95 -5.56
N SER A 89 14.03 1.24 -6.53
CA SER A 89 15.35 1.84 -6.34
C SER A 89 15.32 3.27 -5.75
N GLU A 90 14.14 3.89 -5.62
CA GLU A 90 13.98 5.22 -5.02
C GLU A 90 13.61 5.19 -3.53
N PHE A 91 13.33 4.01 -2.95
CA PHE A 91 13.07 3.88 -1.51
C PHE A 91 14.39 4.02 -0.74
N ASN A 92 14.66 5.22 -0.20
CA ASN A 92 15.90 5.47 0.52
C ASN A 92 16.00 4.60 1.80
N ARG A 93 17.22 4.40 2.31
CA ARG A 93 17.49 3.59 3.52
C ARG A 93 16.76 4.12 4.77
N VAL A 94 16.50 5.43 4.83
CA VAL A 94 15.82 6.11 5.95
C VAL A 94 14.35 5.71 5.98
N ASN A 95 13.66 5.74 4.85
CA ASN A 95 12.25 5.41 4.71
C ASN A 95 11.98 3.94 5.02
N LYS A 96 12.90 3.03 4.68
CA LYS A 96 12.80 1.62 5.08
C LYS A 96 12.80 1.44 6.60
N LYS A 97 13.72 2.09 7.33
CA LYS A 97 13.77 1.99 8.80
C LYS A 97 12.51 2.59 9.44
N THR A 98 12.08 3.76 8.95
CA THR A 98 10.85 4.41 9.41
C THR A 98 9.63 3.53 9.18
N LEU A 99 9.53 2.89 8.02
CA LEU A 99 8.42 2.01 7.69
C LEU A 99 8.38 0.77 8.59
N GLU A 100 9.52 0.13 8.84
CA GLU A 100 9.60 -1.01 9.76
C GLU A 100 9.22 -0.61 11.19
N ALA A 101 9.66 0.56 11.66
CA ALA A 101 9.28 1.09 12.96
C ALA A 101 7.76 1.37 13.05
N LEU A 102 7.17 1.98 12.01
CA LEU A 102 5.73 2.20 11.94
C LEU A 102 4.96 0.87 11.93
N PHE A 103 5.43 -0.11 11.17
CA PHE A 103 4.79 -1.42 11.13
C PHE A 103 4.83 -2.11 12.49
N PHE A 104 5.97 -2.07 13.18
CA PHE A 104 6.10 -2.60 14.53
C PHE A 104 5.13 -1.93 15.50
N VAL A 105 5.07 -0.59 15.51
CA VAL A 105 4.16 0.15 16.40
C VAL A 105 2.70 -0.21 16.12
N LEU A 106 2.27 -0.21 14.85
CA LEU A 106 0.92 -0.59 14.46
C LEU A 106 0.56 -2.02 14.90
N GLU A 107 1.46 -2.98 14.69
CA GLU A 107 1.27 -4.40 14.99
C GLU A 107 1.21 -4.68 16.50
N GLN A 108 2.09 -4.05 17.28
CA GLN A 108 2.27 -4.37 18.70
C GLN A 108 1.41 -3.53 19.63
N THR A 109 1.05 -2.30 19.25
CA THR A 109 0.45 -1.32 20.17
C THR A 109 -0.97 -0.91 19.81
N SER A 110 -1.47 -1.28 18.62
CA SER A 110 -2.88 -1.06 18.27
C SER A 110 -3.80 -1.95 19.10
N PHE A 111 -4.91 -1.40 19.60
CA PHE A 111 -5.82 -2.13 20.48
C PHE A 111 -6.75 -3.12 19.77
N CYS A 112 -7.04 -2.89 18.48
CA CYS A 112 -7.97 -3.73 17.71
C CYS A 112 -7.32 -4.36 16.48
N ALA A 113 -8.02 -5.33 15.89
CA ALA A 113 -7.55 -6.07 14.73
C ALA A 113 -7.28 -5.18 13.50
N LEU A 114 -8.06 -4.11 13.29
CA LEU A 114 -7.85 -3.19 12.16
C LEU A 114 -6.43 -2.60 12.19
N GLY A 115 -6.03 -2.02 13.32
CA GLY A 115 -4.70 -1.42 13.48
C GLY A 115 -3.59 -2.46 13.42
N LYS A 116 -3.77 -3.63 14.07
CA LYS A 116 -2.76 -4.70 14.06
C LYS A 116 -2.53 -5.29 12.66
N CYS A 117 -3.60 -5.49 11.90
CA CYS A 117 -3.54 -6.12 10.58
C CYS A 117 -3.26 -5.12 9.44
N ALA A 118 -3.30 -3.81 9.71
CA ALA A 118 -3.07 -2.76 8.71
C ALA A 118 -1.79 -2.97 7.90
N VAL A 119 -0.73 -3.51 8.53
CA VAL A 119 0.61 -3.65 7.95
C VAL A 119 0.77 -4.84 7.00
N VAL A 120 -0.10 -5.85 7.13
CA VAL A 120 0.02 -7.15 6.45
C VAL A 120 0.06 -7.02 4.91
N PRO A 121 -0.87 -6.31 4.25
CA PRO A 121 -0.85 -6.22 2.79
C PRO A 121 0.38 -5.47 2.27
N PHE A 122 0.85 -4.44 2.97
CA PHE A 122 2.04 -3.66 2.60
C PHE A 122 3.31 -4.50 2.71
N ARG A 123 3.53 -5.15 3.87
CA ARG A 123 4.70 -6.02 4.09
C ARG A 123 4.73 -7.15 3.05
N SER A 124 3.58 -7.77 2.78
CA SER A 124 3.46 -8.81 1.75
C SER A 124 3.80 -8.31 0.35
N LEU A 125 3.35 -7.11 -0.03
CA LEU A 125 3.62 -6.55 -1.35
C LEU A 125 5.08 -6.15 -1.51
N ILE A 126 5.62 -5.37 -0.57
CA ILE A 126 6.99 -4.84 -0.62
C ILE A 126 8.01 -5.99 -0.70
N LYS A 127 7.79 -7.10 0.04
CA LYS A 127 8.65 -8.28 -0.04
C LYS A 127 8.68 -8.91 -1.44
N LYS A 128 7.59 -8.81 -2.20
CA LYS A 128 7.39 -9.44 -3.52
C LYS A 128 7.70 -8.52 -4.69
N LEU A 129 7.91 -7.23 -4.43
CA LEU A 129 8.35 -6.26 -5.43
C LEU A 129 9.88 -6.13 -5.51
N LYS A 130 10.61 -6.75 -4.57
CA LYS A 130 12.06 -6.95 -4.67
C LYS A 130 12.36 -7.97 -5.77
#